data_AF-A0A939PH84-F1
#
_entry.id   AF-A0A939PH84-F1
#
_cell.length_a   1.000
_cell.length_b   1.000
_cell.length_c   1.000
_cell.angle_alpha   90.00
_cell.angle_beta   90.00
_cell.angle_gamma   90.00
#
_symmetry.space_group_name_H-M   'P 1'
#
loop_
_entity.id
_entity.type
_entity.pdbx_description
1 polymer ?
#
loop_
_entity_poly.entity_id
_entity_poly.type
_entity_poly.pdbx_seq_one_letter_code
_entity_poly.pdbx_strand_id
1 'polypeptide(L)' 'MHCPKCRAEMVGYQRDGILIEQCTACRAVLIGEYELVKLVETCGCSLPPPLPSNGHGGRAYEGRHRRF' A
#
# COMPACT_ATOMS: atom_id res chain seq x y z
N MET A 1 10.42 -14.33 -10.70
CA MET A 1 10.69 -13.20 -9.78
C MET A 1 10.30 -13.63 -8.36
N HIS A 2 11.19 -13.55 -7.38
CA HIS A 2 10.91 -13.98 -6.00
C HIS A 2 10.59 -12.78 -5.10
N CYS A 3 9.61 -12.96 -4.22
CA CYS A 3 9.19 -11.91 -3.30
C CYS A 3 10.31 -11.56 -2.31
N PRO A 4 10.70 -10.28 -2.15
CA PRO A 4 11.74 -9.90 -1.19
C PRO A 4 11.32 -10.11 0.27
N LYS A 5 10.00 -10.23 0.53
CA LYS A 5 9.44 -10.41 1.87
C LYS A 5 9.44 -11.87 2.33
N CYS A 6 9.08 -12.80 1.45
CA CYS A 6 8.89 -14.22 1.83
C CYS A 6 9.53 -15.22 0.87
N ARG A 7 10.24 -14.75 -0.17
CA ARG A 7 10.94 -15.56 -1.20
C ARG A 7 10.04 -16.45 -2.07
N ALA A 8 8.72 -16.44 -1.87
CA ALA A 8 7.78 -17.15 -2.71
C ALA A 8 7.72 -16.58 -4.15
N GLU A 9 7.11 -17.34 -5.06
CA GLU A 9 6.87 -16.90 -6.43
C GLU A 9 5.89 -15.73 -6.50
N MET A 10 6.04 -14.96 -7.58
CA MET A 10 5.22 -13.80 -7.90
C MET A 10 4.51 -14.03 -9.23
N VAL A 11 3.31 -13.47 -9.35
CA VAL A 11 2.50 -13.47 -10.55
C VAL A 11 2.37 -12.04 -11.05
N GLY A 12 2.72 -11.83 -12.31
CA GLY A 12 2.56 -10.57 -13.03
C GLY A 12 1.23 -10.49 -13.74
N TYR A 13 0.51 -9.38 -13.60
CA TYR A 13 -0.69 -9.08 -14.38
C TYR A 13 -0.82 -7.58 -14.62
N GLN A 14 -1.58 -7.20 -15.65
CA GLN A 14 -1.92 -5.80 -15.87
C GLN A 14 -3.28 -5.45 -15.30
N ARG A 15 -3.37 -4.29 -14.66
CA ARG A 15 -4.62 -3.71 -14.18
C ARG A 15 -4.65 -2.25 -14.59
N ASP A 16 -5.68 -1.83 -15.33
CA ASP A 16 -5.83 -0.44 -15.76
C ASP A 16 -4.60 0.10 -16.54
N GLY A 17 -3.92 -0.78 -17.28
CA GLY A 17 -2.68 -0.48 -18.01
C GLY A 17 -1.40 -0.49 -17.15
N ILE A 18 -1.52 -0.85 -15.86
CA ILE A 18 -0.44 -0.88 -14.90
C ILE A 18 0.06 -2.30 -14.67
N LEU A 19 1.38 -2.51 -14.81
CA LEU A 19 2.00 -3.80 -14.53
C LEU A 19 2.15 -4.01 -13.02
N ILE A 20 1.52 -5.07 -12.52
CA ILE A 20 1.47 -5.42 -11.10
C ILE A 20 2.10 -6.79 -10.90
N GLU A 21 3.12 -6.86 -10.05
CA GLU A 21 3.74 -8.12 -9.64
C GLU A 21 3.28 -8.47 -8.21
N GLN A 22 2.38 -9.44 -8.07
CA GLN A 22 1.81 -9.85 -6.78
C GLN A 22 2.37 -11.19 -6.29
N CYS A 23 2.82 -11.23 -5.04
CA CYS A 23 3.21 -12.47 -4.40
C CYS A 23 2.00 -13.33 -4.02
N THR A 24 2.03 -14.62 -4.38
CA THR A 24 0.93 -15.57 -4.12
C THR A 24 0.79 -15.96 -2.64
N ALA A 25 1.86 -15.85 -1.86
CA ALA A 25 1.86 -16.25 -0.45
C ALA A 25 1.50 -15.08 0.49
N CYS A 26 2.24 -13.97 0.41
CA CYS A 26 2.11 -12.85 1.36
C CYS A 26 1.30 -11.66 0.83
N ARG A 27 0.84 -11.73 -0.44
CA ARG A 27 0.09 -10.68 -1.14
C ARG A 27 0.82 -9.34 -1.27
N ALA A 28 2.14 -9.32 -1.04
CA ALA A 28 2.95 -8.14 -1.33
C ALA A 28 2.91 -7.85 -2.83
N VAL A 29 2.80 -6.56 -3.16
CA VAL A 29 2.73 -6.08 -4.53
C VAL A 29 3.96 -5.23 -4.81
N LEU A 30 4.65 -5.51 -5.91
CA LEU A 30 5.69 -4.65 -6.46
C LEU A 30 5.12 -3.89 -7.65
N ILE A 31 5.37 -2.58 -7.66
CA ILE A 31 4.95 -1.63 -8.70
C ILE A 31 6.16 -0.76 -9.03
N GLY A 32 6.39 -0.47 -10.31
CA GLY A 32 7.45 0.44 -10.73
C GLY A 32 7.13 1.90 -10.34
N GLU A 33 8.16 2.73 -10.23
CA GLU A 33 8.01 4.13 -9.78
C GLU A 33 7.06 4.95 -10.67
N TYR A 34 7.11 4.74 -11.99
CA TYR A 34 6.25 5.42 -12.97
C TYR A 34 4.82 4.85 -13.03
N GLU A 35 4.63 3.61 -12.60
CA GLU A 35 3.33 2.93 -12.55
C GLU A 35 2.56 3.30 -11.28
N LEU A 36 3.26 3.63 -10.21
CA LEU A 36 2.67 4.12 -8.96
C LEU A 36 1.95 5.47 -9.18
N VAL A 37 2.53 6.35 -9.99
CA VAL A 37 1.93 7.67 -10.31
C VAL A 37 0.59 7.51 -11.02
N LYS A 38 0.54 6.68 -12.07
CA LYS A 38 -0.71 6.39 -12.80
C LYS A 38 -1.78 5.75 -11.91
N LEU A 39 -1.38 4.88 -10.99
CA LEU A 39 -2.30 4.24 -10.06
C LEU A 39 -2.98 5.28 -9.15
N VAL A 40 -2.24 6.25 -8.64
CA VAL A 40 -2.78 7.32 -7.77
C VAL A 40 -3.74 8.23 -8.54
N GLU A 41 -3.40 8.59 -9.79
CA GLU A 41 -4.26 9.42 -10.64
C GLU A 41 -5.57 8.70 -11.02
N THR A 42 -5.48 7.41 -11.38
CA THR A 42 -6.63 6.61 -11.83
C THR A 42 -7.53 6.19 -10.66
N CYS A 43 -6.96 5.99 -9.47
CA CYS A 43 -7.72 5.60 -8.29
C CYS A 43 -8.70 6.68 -7.83
N GLY A 44 -8.64 7.90 -8.40
CA GLY A 44 -9.67 8.92 -8.21
C GLY A 44 -9.95 9.20 -6.75
N CYS A 45 -8.92 9.10 -5.89
CA CYS A 45 -9.04 9.29 -4.46
C CYS A 45 -9.48 10.73 -4.18
N SER A 46 -10.78 10.98 -4.22
CA SER A 46 -11.38 12.01 -3.40
C SER A 46 -11.11 11.56 -1.97
N LEU A 47 -10.06 12.12 -1.36
CA LEU A 47 -9.90 12.03 0.09
C LEU A 47 -11.27 12.35 0.68
N PRO A 48 -11.86 11.46 1.51
CA PRO A 48 -13.10 11.80 2.19
C PRO A 48 -12.88 13.15 2.90
N PRO A 49 -13.88 14.05 2.90
CA PRO A 49 -13.73 15.35 3.55
C PRO A 49 -13.20 15.13 4.98
N PRO A 50 -12.31 16.00 5.48
CA PRO A 50 -11.71 15.81 6.79
C PRO A 50 -12.82 15.56 7.81
N LEU A 51 -12.73 14.44 8.53
CA LEU A 51 -13.72 14.14 9.55
C LEU A 51 -13.77 15.32 10.52
N PRO A 52 -14.97 15.77 10.94
CA PRO A 52 -15.09 16.82 11.93
C PRO A 52 -14.26 16.40 13.15
N SER A 53 -13.39 17.30 13.59
CA SER A 53 -12.54 17.11 14.76
C SER A 53 -13.42 16.94 16.00
N ASN A 54 -13.81 15.70 16.31
CA ASN A 54 -14.33 15.36 17.63
C ASN A 54 -13.17 15.60 18.62
N GLY A 55 -13.32 16.62 19.46
CA GLY A 55 -12.31 17.15 20.39
C GLY A 55 -11.83 16.18 21.49
N HIS A 56 -11.43 14.97 21.12
CA HIS A 56 -10.65 14.09 21.97
C HIS A 56 -9.17 14.44 21.75
N GLY A 57 -8.68 15.30 22.64
CA GLY A 57 -7.34 15.86 22.64
C GLY A 57 -6.24 14.83 22.36
N GLY A 58 -5.26 15.29 21.60
CA GLY A 58 -4.18 14.49 21.03
C GLY A 58 -3.53 13.55 22.03
N ARG A 59 -3.49 12.27 21.66
CA ARG A 59 -2.40 11.40 22.06
C ARG A 59 -1.47 11.28 20.87
N ALA A 60 -0.32 11.95 20.94
CA ALA A 60 0.79 11.69 20.06
C ALA A 60 1.15 10.20 20.16
N TYR A 61 1.42 9.57 19.03
CA TYR A 61 1.86 8.18 19.02
C TYR A 61 3.22 8.09 19.75
N GLU A 62 3.23 7.54 20.95
CA GLU A 62 4.48 7.25 21.67
C GLU A 62 4.87 5.82 21.29
N GLY A 63 5.59 5.67 20.18
CA GLY A 63 6.02 4.38 19.63
C GLY A 63 6.71 3.48 20.65
N ARG A 64 5.93 2.66 21.35
CA ARG A 64 6.42 1.64 22.30
C ARG A 64 5.77 0.29 22.00
N HIS A 65 6.09 -0.25 20.82
CA HIS A 65 5.82 -1.66 20.54
C HIS A 65 6.83 -2.49 21.33
N ARG A 66 6.32 -3.24 22.31
CA ARG A 66 7.12 -4.11 23.18
C ARG A 66 7.90 -5.11 22.33
N ARG A 67 9.21 -5.19 22.58
CA ARG A 67 10.02 -6.34 22.18
C ARG A 67 9.57 -7.52 23.03
N PHE A 68 9.16 -8.60 22.38
CA PHE A 68 9.21 -9.96 22.89
C PHE A 68 9.78 -10.84 21.78
#